data_AF-A0A838N4B7-F1
#
_entry.id   AF-A0A838N4B7-F1
#
_cell.length_a   1.000
_cell.length_b   1.000
_cell.length_c   1.000
_cell.angle_alpha   90.00
_cell.angle_beta   90.00
_cell.angle_gamma   90.00
#
_symmetry.space_group_name_H-M   'P 1'
#
loop_
_entity.id
_entity.type
_entity.pdbx_description
1 polymer ?
#
loop_
_entity_poly.entity_id
_entity_poly.type
_entity_poly.pdbx_seq_one_letter_code
_entity_poly.pdbx_strand_id
1 'polypeptide(L)'
;TTAVIDEADVAYQLPNLPPKVTSIAMASAETDANAAAVTETEVESTASAPTSRGSGKQTITWVADDPNVDSLRYTISFRSGSRAAWVLLKDDLAESTYEWDTPTVPDGRYEVRVTASDTFANPAAQGKSAARVSDPILVDNTAPVLSDIKSETKGKDVLISTKAVDRTSALYSFEYSVDSSKDWQAVLPSDSICDGPEESVSFTLSGLKPGVHQVALRCTDASGNQALRAVTLTVEASAE
;
A
#
# COMPACT_ATOMS: atom_id res chain seq x y z
N THR A 1 3.80 60.70 52.78
CA THR A 1 2.76 60.41 51.78
C THR A 1 3.20 59.19 51.01
N THR A 2 2.54 58.06 51.20
CA THR A 2 2.92 56.79 50.57
C THR A 2 2.01 56.60 49.36
N ALA A 3 2.59 56.41 48.18
CA ALA A 3 1.82 56.15 46.98
C ALA A 3 1.16 54.77 47.09
N VAL A 4 -0.15 54.70 46.81
CA VAL A 4 -0.93 53.47 46.68
C VAL A 4 -1.21 53.29 45.19
N ILE A 5 -0.95 52.10 44.67
CA ILE A 5 -1.31 51.73 43.30
C ILE A 5 -2.76 51.25 43.35
N ASP A 6 -3.67 51.98 42.70
CA ASP A 6 -5.11 51.66 42.68
C ASP A 6 -5.46 50.55 41.68
N GLU A 7 -4.65 50.36 40.63
CA GLU A 7 -4.89 49.31 39.64
C GLU A 7 -3.61 48.94 38.89
N ALA A 8 -3.38 47.63 38.75
CA ALA A 8 -2.34 47.06 37.90
C ALA A 8 -3.02 46.11 36.92
N ASP A 9 -3.19 46.55 35.68
CA ASP A 9 -3.70 45.71 34.60
C ASP A 9 -2.54 44.86 34.05
N VAL A 10 -2.45 43.62 34.52
CA VAL A 10 -1.45 42.68 34.02
C VAL A 10 -2.04 41.99 32.81
N ALA A 11 -1.67 42.46 31.61
CA ALA A 11 -1.97 41.77 30.37
C ALA A 11 -1.29 40.39 30.39
N TYR A 12 -2.03 39.34 30.73
CA TYR A 12 -1.54 37.96 30.69
C TYR A 12 -1.60 37.46 29.25
N GLN A 13 -0.46 37.50 28.56
CA GLN A 13 -0.32 36.86 27.26
C GLN A 13 -0.04 35.37 27.47
N LEU A 14 -0.93 34.51 26.96
CA LEU A 14 -0.67 33.07 26.91
C LEU A 14 0.62 32.83 26.10
N PRO A 15 1.61 32.09 26.65
CA PRO A 15 2.81 31.78 25.90
C PRO A 15 2.46 30.91 24.69
N ASN A 16 3.13 31.14 23.55
CA ASN A 16 3.07 30.22 22.43
C ASN A 16 3.67 28.86 22.88
N LEU A 17 2.96 27.76 22.65
CA LEU A 17 3.34 26.40 22.98
C LEU A 17 3.61 25.64 21.68
N PRO A 18 4.58 24.71 21.65
CA PRO A 18 4.88 24.01 20.41
C PRO A 18 3.70 23.11 20.02
N PRO A 19 3.43 22.96 18.70
CA PRO A 19 2.47 21.99 18.22
C PRO A 19 2.95 20.56 18.51
N LYS A 20 2.06 19.58 18.29
CA LYS A 20 2.36 18.17 18.48
C LYS A 20 1.81 17.34 17.34
N VAL A 21 2.64 16.45 16.79
CA VAL A 21 2.19 15.42 15.82
C VAL A 21 1.96 14.10 16.57
N THR A 22 0.73 13.60 16.58
CA THR A 22 0.27 12.47 17.41
C THR A 22 0.10 11.16 16.65
N SER A 23 0.08 11.18 15.32
CA SER A 23 0.17 9.97 14.50
C SER A 23 0.64 10.33 13.09
N ILE A 24 1.25 9.34 12.42
CA ILE A 24 1.53 9.36 10.99
C ILE A 24 1.14 7.96 10.50
N ALA A 25 0.34 7.89 9.45
CA ALA A 25 -0.08 6.66 8.81
C ALA A 25 0.15 6.75 7.30
N MET A 26 0.41 5.61 6.67
CA MET A 26 0.41 5.48 5.22
C MET A 26 -0.54 4.36 4.81
N ALA A 27 -1.29 4.62 3.75
CA ALA A 27 -2.12 3.63 3.10
C ALA A 27 -1.83 3.67 1.60
N SER A 28 -1.71 2.50 0.97
CA SER A 28 -1.83 2.42 -0.49
C SER A 28 -3.22 2.93 -0.88
N ALA A 29 -3.34 3.59 -2.03
CA ALA A 29 -4.66 3.96 -2.52
C ALA A 29 -5.50 2.70 -2.76
N GLU A 30 -6.29 2.29 -1.77
CA GLU A 30 -7.39 1.37 -1.97
C GLU A 30 -8.32 2.07 -2.96
N THR A 31 -8.50 1.46 -4.13
CA THR A 31 -9.50 1.95 -5.08
C THR A 31 -10.88 1.50 -4.57
N ASP A 32 -11.31 2.08 -3.46
CA ASP A 32 -12.68 2.02 -3.00
C ASP A 32 -13.32 3.40 -3.22
N ALA A 33 -13.76 3.60 -4.45
CA ALA A 33 -14.85 4.52 -4.72
C ALA A 33 -16.16 3.90 -4.22
N ASN A 34 -16.31 3.65 -2.91
CA ASN A 34 -17.61 3.69 -2.24
C ASN A 34 -17.48 3.64 -0.70
N ALA A 35 -17.26 4.80 -0.08
CA ALA A 35 -17.53 4.99 1.35
C ALA A 35 -18.50 6.17 1.54
N ALA A 36 -19.75 5.96 1.11
CA ALA A 36 -20.88 6.74 1.59
C ALA A 36 -22.12 5.83 1.72
N ALA A 37 -22.71 5.85 2.92
CA ALA A 37 -23.95 5.20 3.34
C ALA A 37 -23.91 3.69 3.62
N VAL A 38 -23.58 3.36 4.87
CA VAL A 38 -24.06 2.15 5.54
C VAL A 38 -25.56 2.30 5.83
N THR A 39 -26.37 1.49 5.17
CA THR A 39 -27.67 1.01 5.68
C THR A 39 -27.75 -0.48 5.36
N GLU A 40 -27.97 -1.26 6.42
CA GLU A 40 -28.06 -2.72 6.45
C GLU A 40 -29.12 -3.26 5.48
N THR A 41 -28.76 -4.15 4.56
CA THR A 41 -29.55 -5.36 4.24
C THR A 41 -28.67 -6.40 3.53
N GLU A 42 -28.75 -7.63 4.01
CA GLU A 42 -28.19 -8.89 3.51
C GLU A 42 -28.59 -9.21 2.05
N VAL A 43 -27.63 -9.60 1.19
CA VAL A 43 -27.62 -10.82 0.34
C VAL A 43 -26.40 -10.89 -0.62
N GLU A 44 -25.85 -12.10 -0.75
CA GLU A 44 -24.99 -12.64 -1.83
C GLU A 44 -23.72 -11.87 -2.27
N SER A 45 -22.58 -12.27 -1.69
CA SER A 45 -21.25 -11.95 -2.20
C SER A 45 -20.92 -12.79 -3.44
N THR A 46 -21.21 -12.26 -4.62
CA THR A 46 -20.46 -12.63 -5.82
C THR A 46 -19.08 -11.98 -5.71
N ALA A 47 -18.05 -12.79 -5.49
CA ALA A 47 -16.67 -12.34 -5.41
C ALA A 47 -16.21 -11.80 -6.77
N SER A 48 -16.39 -10.49 -6.99
CA SER A 48 -15.67 -9.78 -8.05
C SER A 48 -14.34 -9.35 -7.46
N ALA A 49 -13.26 -10.08 -7.79
CA ALA A 49 -11.91 -9.70 -7.43
C ALA A 49 -11.57 -8.32 -8.04
N PRO A 50 -11.21 -7.31 -7.24
CA PRO A 50 -10.74 -6.05 -7.79
C PRO A 50 -9.40 -6.29 -8.48
N THR A 51 -9.30 -5.92 -9.75
CA THR A 51 -8.03 -5.82 -10.47
C THR A 51 -7.37 -4.50 -10.06
N SER A 52 -6.87 -4.41 -8.82
CA SER A 52 -5.99 -3.31 -8.44
C SER A 52 -4.62 -3.57 -9.05
N ARG A 53 -4.26 -2.77 -10.05
CA ARG A 53 -2.86 -2.56 -10.41
C ARG A 53 -2.29 -1.66 -9.32
N GLY A 54 -1.18 -2.05 -8.68
CA GLY A 54 -0.46 -1.18 -7.75
C GLY A 54 -0.37 0.22 -8.36
N SER A 55 -1.07 1.20 -7.77
CA SER A 55 -1.29 2.52 -8.38
C SER A 55 -0.02 3.36 -8.40
N GLY A 56 1.05 2.88 -7.76
CA GLY A 56 2.27 3.64 -7.49
C GLY A 56 2.01 4.83 -6.56
N LYS A 57 0.89 4.83 -5.83
CA LYS A 57 0.48 5.95 -4.99
C LYS A 57 0.19 5.48 -3.57
N GLN A 58 0.84 6.12 -2.61
CA GLN A 58 0.59 5.94 -1.19
C GLN A 58 0.17 7.27 -0.56
N THR A 59 -0.90 7.27 0.21
CA THR A 59 -1.40 8.44 0.92
C THR A 59 -0.82 8.49 2.32
N ILE A 60 -0.08 9.56 2.62
CA ILE A 60 0.41 9.89 3.95
C ILE A 60 -0.66 10.73 4.65
N THR A 61 -1.09 10.30 5.83
CA THR A 61 -1.98 11.08 6.71
C THR A 61 -1.34 11.26 8.07
N TRP A 62 -1.66 12.36 8.76
CA TRP A 62 -1.19 12.60 10.12
C TRP A 62 -2.22 13.33 10.96
N VAL A 63 -2.08 13.19 12.28
CA VAL A 63 -2.83 13.98 13.24
C VAL A 63 -1.86 14.91 13.96
N ALA A 64 -2.20 16.19 14.01
CA ALA A 64 -1.46 17.19 14.75
C ALA A 64 -2.41 18.13 15.49
N ASP A 65 -1.97 18.64 16.64
CA ASP A 65 -2.68 19.62 17.44
C ASP A 65 -1.74 20.75 17.84
N ASP A 66 -2.32 21.92 18.06
CA ASP A 66 -1.64 23.07 18.61
C ASP A 66 -2.36 23.53 19.88
N PRO A 67 -1.68 23.64 21.04
CA PRO A 67 -2.32 24.04 22.28
C PRO A 67 -2.91 25.46 22.27
N ASN A 68 -2.37 26.35 21.42
CA ASN A 68 -2.86 27.71 21.22
C ASN A 68 -3.95 27.78 20.14
N VAL A 69 -4.26 26.65 19.49
CA VAL A 69 -5.23 26.51 18.39
C VAL A 69 -4.80 27.33 17.15
N ASP A 70 -3.49 27.46 16.97
CA ASP A 70 -2.91 28.14 15.82
C ASP A 70 -3.05 27.31 14.54
N SER A 71 -3.11 28.00 13.40
CA SER A 71 -3.07 27.35 12.09
C SER A 71 -1.68 26.79 11.81
N LEU A 72 -1.61 25.51 11.45
CA LEU A 72 -0.36 24.80 11.22
C LEU A 72 -0.02 24.68 9.73
N ARG A 73 1.28 24.72 9.44
CA ARG A 73 1.86 24.27 8.18
C ARG A 73 2.73 23.04 8.41
N TYR A 74 2.72 22.13 7.44
CA TYR A 74 3.43 20.86 7.54
C TYR A 74 4.52 20.74 6.49
N THR A 75 5.61 20.10 6.90
CA THR A 75 6.69 19.64 6.02
C THR A 75 6.86 18.14 6.18
N ILE A 76 6.86 17.44 5.05
CA ILE A 76 7.08 16.00 4.96
C ILE A 76 8.48 15.74 4.43
N SER A 77 9.23 14.89 5.11
CA SER A 77 10.51 14.35 4.64
C SER A 77 10.50 12.84 4.72
N PHE A 78 11.31 12.16 3.92
CA PHE A 78 11.49 10.71 3.99
C PHE A 78 12.96 10.32 4.03
N ARG A 79 13.25 9.08 4.43
CA ARG A 79 14.58 8.48 4.33
C ARG A 79 14.50 6.97 4.22
N SER A 80 15.48 6.37 3.54
CA SER A 80 15.65 4.91 3.50
C SER A 80 16.54 4.46 4.66
N GLY A 81 15.92 3.94 5.71
CA GLY A 81 16.60 3.50 6.93
C GLY A 81 17.00 4.62 7.90
N SER A 82 17.18 4.25 9.17
CA SER A 82 17.29 5.19 10.30
C SER A 82 18.57 6.04 10.35
N ARG A 83 19.57 5.72 9.52
CA ARG A 83 20.85 6.44 9.43
C ARG A 83 20.99 7.32 8.18
N ALA A 84 20.06 7.21 7.23
CA ALA A 84 20.08 8.03 6.03
C ALA A 84 19.71 9.49 6.35
N ALA A 85 20.19 10.39 5.49
CA ALA A 85 19.79 11.78 5.53
C ALA A 85 18.31 11.93 5.14
N TRP A 86 17.64 12.92 5.71
CA TRP A 86 16.27 13.25 5.35
C TRP A 86 16.22 13.94 3.98
N VAL A 87 15.36 13.43 3.10
CA VAL A 87 15.03 14.05 1.81
C VAL A 87 13.70 14.77 1.95
N LEU A 88 13.63 16.02 1.51
CA LEU A 88 12.37 16.78 1.48
C LEU A 88 11.43 16.14 0.45
N LEU A 89 10.22 15.76 0.89
CA LEU A 89 9.17 15.30 0.00
C LEU A 89 8.28 16.47 -0.43
N LYS A 90 7.82 17.24 0.56
CA LYS A 90 6.89 18.34 0.35
C LYS A 90 6.90 19.29 1.55
N ASP A 91 6.75 20.58 1.31
CA ASP A 91 6.62 21.62 2.31
C ASP A 91 5.37 22.48 2.08
N ASP A 92 5.14 23.38 3.05
CA ASP A 92 4.04 24.35 3.08
C ASP A 92 2.64 23.75 2.91
N LEU A 93 2.43 22.54 3.44
CA LEU A 93 1.13 21.89 3.40
C LEU A 93 0.21 22.46 4.48
N ALA A 94 -1.03 22.81 4.11
CA ALA A 94 -2.08 23.16 5.07
C ALA A 94 -2.94 21.95 5.46
N GLU A 95 -3.11 21.00 4.55
CA GLU A 95 -3.90 19.79 4.78
C GLU A 95 -3.06 18.71 5.47
N SER A 96 -3.71 17.89 6.30
CA SER A 96 -3.06 16.78 7.03
C SER A 96 -2.97 15.48 6.22
N THR A 97 -2.89 15.60 4.90
CA THR A 97 -2.82 14.49 3.95
C THR A 97 -1.88 14.86 2.78
N TYR A 98 -1.20 13.86 2.23
CA TYR A 98 -0.36 14.02 1.04
C TYR A 98 -0.26 12.72 0.26
N GLU A 99 -0.51 12.77 -1.05
CA GLU A 99 -0.32 11.63 -1.94
C GLU A 99 1.13 11.58 -2.43
N TRP A 100 1.84 10.50 -2.09
CA TRP A 100 3.19 10.23 -2.53
C TRP A 100 3.19 9.29 -3.74
N ASP A 101 3.76 9.77 -4.85
CA ASP A 101 4.12 8.98 -6.03
C ASP A 101 5.36 8.10 -5.74
N THR A 102 5.14 6.83 -5.41
CA THR A 102 6.18 5.90 -4.95
C THR A 102 7.09 5.32 -6.03
N PRO A 103 6.72 5.25 -7.33
CA PRO A 103 7.64 4.98 -8.43
C PRO A 103 8.81 5.95 -8.55
N THR A 104 8.78 7.07 -7.82
CA THR A 104 9.89 8.03 -7.76
C THR A 104 11.05 7.58 -6.84
N VAL A 105 10.87 6.50 -6.07
CA VAL A 105 11.89 5.94 -5.18
C VAL A 105 12.07 4.43 -5.40
N PRO A 106 13.27 3.89 -5.11
CA PRO A 106 13.47 2.44 -5.12
C PRO A 106 12.61 1.73 -4.10
N ASP A 107 12.29 0.47 -4.36
CA ASP A 107 11.66 -0.41 -3.40
C ASP A 107 12.49 -0.54 -2.12
N GLY A 108 11.79 -0.61 -0.98
CA GLY A 108 12.42 -0.75 0.32
C GLY A 108 11.60 -0.19 1.47
N ARG A 109 12.22 -0.12 2.64
CA ARG A 109 11.59 0.41 3.86
C ARG A 109 11.98 1.86 4.10
N TYR A 110 10.96 2.70 4.25
CA TYR A 110 11.10 4.14 4.43
C TYR A 110 10.50 4.60 5.74
N GLU A 111 11.16 5.58 6.37
CA GLU A 111 10.56 6.33 7.46
C GLU A 111 10.11 7.69 6.91
N VAL A 112 8.93 8.13 7.33
CA VAL A 112 8.39 9.45 7.00
C VAL A 112 8.45 10.32 8.25
N ARG A 113 8.90 11.56 8.09
CA ARG A 113 8.87 12.59 9.13
C ARG A 113 7.91 13.69 8.73
N VAL A 114 6.96 13.98 9.61
CA VAL A 114 6.10 15.16 9.51
C VAL A 114 6.55 16.17 10.55
N THR A 115 6.83 17.39 10.12
CA THR A 115 7.11 18.55 10.97
C THR A 115 5.93 19.51 10.89
N ALA A 116 5.27 19.78 12.01
CA ALA A 116 4.24 20.79 12.14
C ALA A 116 4.85 22.11 12.63
N SER A 117 4.40 23.24 12.08
CA SER A 117 4.81 24.57 12.53
C SER A 117 3.66 25.57 12.56
N ASP A 118 3.62 26.38 13.61
CA ASP A 118 2.67 27.46 13.86
C ASP A 118 3.18 28.84 13.34
N THR A 119 4.30 28.85 12.61
CA THR A 119 5.08 30.08 12.36
C THR A 119 4.28 31.16 11.62
N PHE A 120 3.29 30.78 10.80
CA PHE A 120 2.44 31.72 10.08
C PHE A 120 1.32 32.33 10.93
N ALA A 121 0.98 31.71 12.06
CA ALA A 121 0.04 32.25 13.03
C ALA A 121 0.71 33.17 14.05
N ASN A 122 2.04 33.14 14.13
CA ASN A 122 2.83 33.82 15.15
C ASN A 122 3.70 34.95 14.57
N PRO A 123 4.09 35.96 15.37
CA PRO A 123 5.06 36.96 14.96
C PRO A 123 6.38 36.35 14.51
N ALA A 124 7.12 37.07 13.67
CA ALA A 124 8.42 36.63 13.17
C ALA A 124 9.34 36.20 14.32
N ALA A 125 9.96 35.02 14.16
CA ALA A 125 10.84 34.36 15.14
C ALA A 125 10.18 33.87 16.45
N GLN A 126 8.85 33.93 16.58
CA GLN A 126 8.11 33.38 17.74
C GLN A 126 7.43 32.04 17.46
N GLY A 127 7.39 31.63 16.20
CA GLY A 127 6.88 30.34 15.80
C GLY A 127 7.68 29.17 16.40
N LYS A 128 6.97 28.10 16.70
CA LYS A 128 7.49 26.82 17.15
C LYS A 128 7.17 25.73 16.13
N SER A 129 7.85 24.61 16.33
CA SER A 129 7.66 23.43 15.51
C SER A 129 7.93 22.17 16.30
N ALA A 130 7.25 21.10 15.93
CA ALA A 130 7.55 19.76 16.42
C ALA A 130 7.47 18.76 15.27
N ALA A 131 8.24 17.69 15.38
CA ALA A 131 8.27 16.64 14.37
C ALA A 131 7.99 15.28 15.00
N ARG A 132 7.40 14.40 14.19
CA ARG A 132 7.28 12.97 14.48
C ARG A 132 7.80 12.17 13.30
N VAL A 133 8.37 11.00 13.59
CA VAL A 133 8.77 10.00 12.62
C VAL A 133 7.79 8.83 12.70
N SER A 134 7.38 8.29 11.55
CA SER A 134 6.53 7.11 11.44
C SER A 134 7.30 5.83 11.79
N ASP A 135 6.58 4.72 11.96
CA ASP A 135 7.20 3.41 11.82
C ASP A 135 7.70 3.20 10.36
N PRO A 136 8.65 2.27 10.11
CA PRO A 136 9.09 1.96 8.76
C PRO A 136 7.96 1.41 7.90
N ILE A 137 7.71 2.05 6.77
CA ILE A 137 6.68 1.66 5.81
C ILE A 137 7.35 1.03 4.59
N LEU A 138 6.72 -0.01 4.04
CA LEU A 138 7.18 -0.68 2.83
C LEU A 138 6.71 0.10 1.60
N VAL A 139 7.65 0.44 0.72
CA VAL A 139 7.39 0.86 -0.65
C VAL A 139 7.83 -0.27 -1.56
N ASP A 140 6.90 -0.75 -2.39
CA ASP A 140 7.14 -1.86 -3.30
C ASP A 140 6.34 -1.65 -4.58
N ASN A 141 7.06 -1.31 -5.64
CA ASN A 141 6.49 -1.04 -6.97
C ASN A 141 6.80 -2.19 -7.95
N THR A 142 7.46 -3.26 -7.50
CA THR A 142 7.92 -4.35 -8.36
C THR A 142 6.91 -5.48 -8.34
N ALA A 143 6.52 -5.96 -9.53
CA ALA A 143 5.69 -7.15 -9.62
C ALA A 143 6.51 -8.43 -9.39
N PRO A 144 5.88 -9.50 -8.86
CA PRO A 144 6.49 -10.81 -8.77
C PRO A 144 7.04 -11.33 -10.10
N VAL A 145 7.97 -12.27 -10.02
CA VAL A 145 8.51 -12.96 -11.19
C VAL A 145 8.06 -14.41 -11.20
N LEU A 146 7.16 -14.75 -12.12
CA LEU A 146 6.79 -16.14 -12.45
C LEU A 146 7.89 -16.80 -13.29
N SER A 147 8.35 -17.97 -12.85
CA SER A 147 9.45 -18.75 -13.43
C SER A 147 9.19 -20.26 -13.36
N ASP A 148 10.01 -21.05 -14.05
CA ASP A 148 9.94 -22.52 -14.06
C ASP A 148 8.55 -23.09 -14.39
N ILE A 149 7.82 -22.41 -15.29
CA ILE A 149 6.49 -22.84 -15.70
C ILE A 149 6.59 -24.13 -16.51
N LYS A 150 5.94 -25.18 -16.04
CA LYS A 150 5.90 -26.51 -16.67
C LYS A 150 4.45 -26.97 -16.82
N SER A 151 4.18 -27.66 -17.93
CA SER A 151 2.90 -28.31 -18.20
C SER A 151 3.12 -29.76 -18.64
N GLU A 152 2.41 -30.70 -18.06
CA GLU A 152 2.43 -32.12 -18.42
C GLU A 152 1.01 -32.60 -18.71
N THR A 153 0.72 -32.97 -19.97
CA THR A 153 -0.59 -33.50 -20.38
C THR A 153 -0.64 -35.01 -20.16
N LYS A 154 -1.68 -35.48 -19.44
CA LYS A 154 -2.01 -36.90 -19.22
C LYS A 154 -3.46 -37.15 -19.63
N GLY A 155 -3.66 -37.55 -20.89
CA GLY A 155 -5.01 -37.70 -21.44
C GLY A 155 -5.74 -36.36 -21.47
N LYS A 156 -6.83 -36.24 -20.70
CA LYS A 156 -7.64 -35.01 -20.58
C LYS A 156 -7.23 -34.10 -19.42
N ASP A 157 -6.30 -34.56 -18.60
CA ASP A 157 -5.80 -33.82 -17.45
C ASP A 157 -4.46 -33.18 -17.79
N VAL A 158 -4.22 -31.98 -17.27
CA VAL A 158 -2.96 -31.25 -17.46
C VAL A 158 -2.45 -30.76 -16.13
N LEU A 159 -1.28 -31.26 -15.73
CA LEU A 159 -0.57 -30.80 -14.55
C LEU A 159 0.23 -29.56 -14.89
N ILE A 160 0.00 -28.47 -14.18
CA ILE A 160 0.75 -27.22 -14.30
C ILE A 160 1.50 -26.96 -13.01
N SER A 161 2.76 -26.57 -13.11
CA SER A 161 3.55 -26.10 -11.99
C SER A 161 4.31 -24.83 -12.36
N THR A 162 4.49 -23.95 -11.39
CA THR A 162 5.28 -22.72 -11.55
C THR A 162 5.84 -22.31 -10.20
N LYS A 163 6.92 -21.54 -10.26
CA LYS A 163 7.50 -20.83 -9.12
C LYS A 163 7.23 -19.34 -9.28
N ALA A 164 7.02 -18.61 -8.20
CA ALA A 164 7.13 -17.16 -8.21
C ALA A 164 8.03 -16.65 -7.10
N VAL A 165 8.63 -15.49 -7.34
CA VAL A 165 9.51 -14.80 -6.39
C VAL A 165 9.19 -13.32 -6.40
N ASP A 166 9.05 -12.73 -5.23
CA ASP A 166 9.13 -11.29 -5.00
C ASP A 166 10.27 -10.96 -4.03
N ARG A 167 10.96 -9.84 -4.25
CA ARG A 167 12.17 -9.48 -3.48
C ARG A 167 11.89 -8.51 -2.34
N THR A 168 10.74 -7.85 -2.36
CA THR A 168 10.44 -6.71 -1.49
C THR A 168 9.29 -7.05 -0.54
N SER A 169 8.32 -7.82 -1.02
CA SER A 169 7.16 -8.27 -0.25
C SER A 169 6.96 -9.79 -0.31
N ALA A 170 6.01 -10.28 0.49
CA ALA A 170 5.55 -11.65 0.40
C ALA A 170 4.56 -11.79 -0.76
N LEU A 171 4.47 -12.99 -1.33
CA LEU A 171 3.42 -13.33 -2.26
C LEU A 171 2.09 -13.45 -1.52
N TYR A 172 1.01 -13.01 -2.17
CA TYR A 172 -0.32 -12.95 -1.57
C TYR A 172 -1.29 -13.93 -2.21
N SER A 173 -1.29 -14.03 -3.55
CA SER A 173 -2.20 -14.92 -4.26
C SER A 173 -1.62 -15.48 -5.55
N PHE A 174 -2.07 -16.68 -5.89
CA PHE A 174 -1.91 -17.31 -7.19
C PHE A 174 -3.26 -17.68 -7.77
N GLU A 175 -3.45 -17.38 -9.04
CA GLU A 175 -4.69 -17.66 -9.75
C GLU A 175 -4.40 -18.12 -11.17
N TYR A 176 -5.33 -18.87 -11.75
CA TYR A 176 -5.31 -19.19 -13.18
C TYR A 176 -6.65 -18.93 -13.85
N SER A 177 -6.60 -18.76 -15.17
CA SER A 177 -7.75 -18.73 -16.06
C SER A 177 -7.47 -19.56 -17.31
N VAL A 178 -8.50 -20.24 -17.82
CA VAL A 178 -8.42 -21.07 -19.03
C VAL A 178 -9.19 -20.38 -20.15
N ASP A 179 -8.58 -20.34 -21.34
CA ASP A 179 -9.15 -19.82 -22.59
C ASP A 179 -9.73 -18.41 -22.48
N SER A 180 -9.01 -17.53 -21.78
CA SER A 180 -9.41 -16.13 -21.54
C SER A 180 -10.74 -15.99 -20.78
N SER A 181 -11.10 -16.98 -19.96
CA SER A 181 -12.23 -16.86 -19.04
C SER A 181 -12.04 -15.67 -18.08
N LYS A 182 -13.16 -15.04 -17.70
CA LYS A 182 -13.19 -14.03 -16.65
C LYS A 182 -13.19 -14.64 -15.25
N ASP A 183 -13.48 -15.94 -15.14
CA ASP A 183 -13.56 -16.68 -13.89
C ASP A 183 -12.15 -17.19 -13.52
N TRP A 184 -11.45 -16.41 -12.70
CA TRP A 184 -10.15 -16.78 -12.15
C TRP A 184 -10.33 -17.78 -11.01
N GLN A 185 -9.48 -18.81 -10.98
CA GLN A 185 -9.48 -19.84 -9.95
C GLN A 185 -8.21 -19.70 -9.10
N ALA A 186 -8.38 -19.63 -7.78
CA ALA A 186 -7.28 -19.55 -6.84
C ALA A 186 -6.52 -20.89 -6.76
N VAL A 187 -5.21 -20.81 -6.57
CA VAL A 187 -4.33 -21.95 -6.36
C VAL A 187 -3.56 -21.74 -5.07
N LEU A 188 -3.52 -22.77 -4.23
CA LEU A 188 -2.69 -22.74 -3.03
C LEU A 188 -1.25 -23.10 -3.37
N PRO A 189 -0.26 -22.48 -2.70
CA PRO A 189 1.12 -22.91 -2.77
C PRO A 189 1.29 -24.29 -2.14
N SER A 190 2.44 -24.89 -2.39
CA SER A 190 2.73 -26.28 -2.03
C SER A 190 2.74 -26.51 -0.52
N ASP A 191 2.94 -25.47 0.27
CA ASP A 191 2.86 -25.44 1.74
C ASP A 191 1.53 -24.87 2.29
N SER A 192 0.58 -24.61 1.39
CA SER A 192 -0.80 -24.18 1.66
C SER A 192 -1.01 -22.73 2.12
N ILE A 193 0.04 -21.91 2.25
CA ILE A 193 -0.08 -20.51 2.68
C ILE A 193 0.82 -19.64 1.81
N CYS A 194 0.30 -18.55 1.22
CA CYS A 194 1.14 -17.54 0.55
C CYS A 194 1.62 -16.53 1.60
N ASP A 195 2.78 -16.77 2.20
CA ASP A 195 3.38 -15.83 3.17
C ASP A 195 4.89 -15.64 2.97
N GLY A 196 5.49 -16.33 2.01
CA GLY A 196 6.90 -16.23 1.65
C GLY A 196 7.20 -15.23 0.51
N PRO A 197 8.46 -14.78 0.41
CA PRO A 197 8.96 -14.06 -0.77
C PRO A 197 9.15 -14.99 -1.98
N GLU A 198 9.06 -16.29 -1.79
CA GLU A 198 9.20 -17.31 -2.83
C GLU A 198 8.16 -18.40 -2.57
N GLU A 199 7.37 -18.71 -3.59
CA GLU A 199 6.33 -19.72 -3.51
C GLU A 199 6.34 -20.62 -4.74
N SER A 200 5.93 -21.87 -4.55
CA SER A 200 5.76 -22.84 -5.63
C SER A 200 4.35 -23.39 -5.64
N VAL A 201 3.69 -23.37 -6.79
CA VAL A 201 2.33 -23.89 -6.97
C VAL A 201 2.33 -25.05 -7.95
N SER A 202 1.44 -26.02 -7.72
CA SER A 202 1.19 -27.13 -8.62
C SER A 202 -0.28 -27.52 -8.58
N PHE A 203 -0.94 -27.55 -9.73
CA PHE A 203 -2.37 -27.85 -9.84
C PHE A 203 -2.70 -28.58 -11.13
N THR A 204 -3.80 -29.34 -11.13
CA THR A 204 -4.26 -30.12 -12.27
C THR A 204 -5.52 -29.50 -12.86
N LEU A 205 -5.48 -29.23 -14.16
CA LEU A 205 -6.68 -28.92 -14.95
C LEU A 205 -7.29 -30.23 -15.43
N SER A 206 -8.56 -30.46 -15.11
CA SER A 206 -9.27 -31.68 -15.50
C SER A 206 -10.40 -31.42 -16.47
N GLY A 207 -10.66 -32.41 -17.32
CA GLY A 207 -11.81 -32.38 -18.24
C GLY A 207 -11.67 -31.39 -19.39
N LEU A 208 -10.45 -31.04 -19.79
CA LEU A 208 -10.22 -30.23 -20.98
C LEU A 208 -10.67 -30.99 -22.23
N LYS A 209 -11.30 -30.27 -23.17
CA LYS A 209 -11.71 -30.85 -24.44
C LYS A 209 -10.47 -31.08 -25.32
N PRO A 210 -10.49 -32.03 -26.26
CA PRO A 210 -9.42 -32.14 -27.23
C PRO A 210 -9.26 -30.82 -28.01
N GLY A 211 -8.03 -30.35 -28.16
CA GLY A 211 -7.72 -29.08 -28.82
C GLY A 211 -6.61 -28.28 -28.14
N VAL A 212 -6.41 -27.06 -28.66
CA VAL A 212 -5.46 -26.09 -28.12
C VAL A 212 -6.14 -25.26 -27.04
N HIS A 213 -5.50 -25.15 -25.88
CA HIS A 213 -5.95 -24.33 -24.77
C HIS A 213 -4.87 -23.33 -24.37
N GLN A 214 -5.30 -22.19 -23.84
CA GLN A 214 -4.41 -21.20 -23.23
C GLN A 214 -4.72 -21.11 -21.74
N VAL A 215 -3.69 -21.24 -20.91
CA VAL A 215 -3.80 -21.06 -19.47
C VAL A 215 -3.03 -19.82 -19.07
N ALA A 216 -3.74 -18.82 -18.57
CA ALA A 216 -3.15 -17.64 -17.95
C ALA A 216 -2.89 -17.92 -16.47
N LEU A 217 -1.73 -17.51 -15.99
CA LEU A 217 -1.29 -17.58 -14.59
C LEU A 217 -1.08 -16.17 -14.09
N ARG A 218 -1.71 -15.83 -12.97
CA ARG A 218 -1.55 -14.55 -12.27
C ARG A 218 -0.99 -14.80 -10.88
N CYS A 219 0.01 -14.00 -10.50
CA CYS A 219 0.55 -13.96 -9.15
C CYS A 219 0.51 -12.51 -8.66
N THR A 220 0.04 -12.31 -7.43
CA THR A 220 -0.07 -11.00 -6.79
C THR A 220 0.73 -11.01 -5.49
N ASP A 221 1.47 -9.95 -5.20
CA ASP A 221 2.16 -9.78 -3.93
C ASP A 221 1.31 -9.06 -2.88
N ALA A 222 1.84 -8.92 -1.65
CA ALA A 222 1.18 -8.23 -0.55
C ALA A 222 1.03 -6.71 -0.77
N SER A 223 1.76 -6.15 -1.74
CA SER A 223 1.72 -4.74 -2.12
C SER A 223 0.72 -4.47 -3.26
N GLY A 224 0.10 -5.52 -3.82
CA GLY A 224 -0.85 -5.47 -4.91
C GLY A 224 -0.23 -5.44 -6.31
N ASN A 225 1.08 -5.67 -6.45
CA ASN A 225 1.70 -5.78 -7.77
C ASN A 225 1.42 -7.16 -8.39
N GLN A 226 1.16 -7.18 -9.69
CA GLN A 226 0.69 -8.38 -10.40
C GLN A 226 1.62 -8.79 -11.53
N ALA A 227 1.89 -10.09 -11.59
CA ALA A 227 2.59 -10.75 -12.68
C ALA A 227 1.61 -11.64 -13.46
N LEU A 228 1.65 -11.55 -14.78
CA LEU A 228 0.85 -12.38 -15.69
C LEU A 228 1.76 -13.16 -16.63
N ARG A 229 1.52 -14.47 -16.77
CA ARG A 229 2.13 -15.34 -17.78
C ARG A 229 1.06 -16.22 -18.42
N ALA A 230 1.31 -16.70 -19.62
CA ALA A 230 0.42 -17.63 -20.31
C ALA A 230 1.19 -18.83 -20.84
N VAL A 231 0.56 -19.99 -20.79
CA VAL A 231 1.04 -21.25 -21.36
C VAL A 231 0.02 -21.74 -22.37
N THR A 232 0.48 -22.11 -23.55
CA THR A 232 -0.34 -22.79 -24.55
C THR A 232 -0.08 -24.27 -24.46
N LEU A 233 -1.14 -25.06 -24.41
CA LEU A 233 -1.09 -26.51 -24.28
C LEU A 233 -2.07 -27.18 -25.24
N THR A 234 -1.80 -28.44 -25.58
CA THR A 234 -2.64 -29.22 -26.50
C THR A 234 -3.08 -30.50 -25.80
N VAL A 235 -4.38 -30.77 -25.87
CA VAL A 235 -5.02 -31.97 -25.33
C VAL A 235 -5.42 -32.84 -26.50
N GLU A 236 -4.88 -34.05 -26.56
CA GLU A 236 -5.18 -35.01 -27.63
C GLU A 236 -6.57 -35.64 -27.42
N ALA A 237 -7.20 -36.04 -28.52
CA ALA A 237 -8.39 -36.88 -28.44
C ALA A 237 -8.00 -38.25 -27.87
N SER A 238 -8.74 -38.76 -26.88
CA SER A 238 -8.57 -40.14 -26.44
C SER A 238 -8.79 -41.07 -27.64
N ALA A 239 -7.83 -41.95 -27.91
CA ALA A 239 -8.03 -43.05 -28.84
C ALA A 239 -9.21 -43.89 -28.34
N GLU A 240 -10.25 -44.01 -29.17
CA GLU A 240 -11.43 -44.84 -28.93
C GLU A 240 -11.09 -46.33 -28.98
#